data_AF-A0A3D5PCV2-F1
#
_entry.id   AF-A0A3D5PCV2-F1
#
_cell.length_a   1.000
_cell.length_b   1.000
_cell.length_c   1.000
_cell.angle_alpha   90.00
_cell.angle_beta   90.00
_cell.angle_gamma   90.00
#
_symmetry.space_group_name_H-M   'P 1'
#
loop_
_entity.id
_entity.type
_entity.pdbx_description
1 polymer ?
#
loop_
_entity_poly.entity_id
_entity_poly.type
_entity_poly.pdbx_seq_one_letter_code
_entity_poly.pdbx_strand_id
1 'polypeptide(L)' 'MNEILNEATFAAKVKYLRAKLMLTQEALAKELGVSFATVNRWESQCRTPQFLSKEKFFGFCEKMGIIFPDNGTGG' A
#
# COMPACT_ATOMS: atom_id res chain seq x y z
N MET A 1 11.22 7.89 -12.99
CA MET A 1 9.94 7.23 -12.60
C MET A 1 9.98 6.56 -11.21
N ASN A 2 11.17 6.27 -10.65
CA ASN A 2 11.33 5.71 -9.29
C ASN A 2 11.54 6.75 -8.16
N GLU A 3 11.79 8.03 -8.47
CA GLU A 3 12.10 9.05 -7.46
C GLU A 3 10.88 9.72 -6.82
N ILE A 4 9.69 9.64 -7.44
CA ILE A 4 8.46 10.31 -6.94
C ILE A 4 7.80 9.53 -5.79
N LEU A 5 8.09 8.23 -5.65
CA LEU A 5 7.47 7.38 -4.62
C LEU A 5 8.10 7.53 -3.24
N ASN A 6 9.25 8.22 -3.14
CA ASN A 6 10.00 8.36 -1.90
C ASN A 6 9.29 9.25 -0.86
N GLU A 7 8.51 10.23 -1.33
CA GLU A 7 7.70 11.15 -0.52
C GLU A 7 6.18 10.92 -0.72
N ALA A 8 5.81 9.88 -1.46
CA ALA A 8 4.43 9.61 -1.79
C ALA A 8 3.63 9.10 -0.59
N THR A 9 2.39 9.59 -0.45
CA THR A 9 1.46 9.15 0.59
C THR A 9 1.22 7.64 0.54
N PHE A 10 0.78 7.05 1.65
CA PHE A 10 0.42 5.63 1.69
C PHE A 10 -0.60 5.27 0.59
N ALA A 11 -1.58 6.14 0.34
CA ALA A 11 -2.55 6.00 -0.75
C ALA A 11 -1.89 5.83 -2.13
N ALA A 12 -0.86 6.64 -2.41
CA ALA A 12 -0.12 6.57 -3.66
C ALA A 12 0.73 5.29 -3.76
N LYS A 13 1.33 4.82 -2.66
CA LYS A 13 2.04 3.52 -2.60
C LYS A 13 1.09 2.35 -2.90
N VAL A 14 -0.12 2.38 -2.32
CA VAL A 14 -1.17 1.36 -2.59
C VAL A 14 -1.59 1.38 -4.07
N LYS A 15 -1.88 2.55 -4.63
CA LYS A 15 -2.24 2.69 -6.05
C LYS A 15 -1.13 2.21 -6.98
N TYR A 16 0.12 2.52 -6.64
CA TYR A 16 1.28 2.08 -7.41
C TYR A 16 1.41 0.56 -7.40
N LEU A 17 1.35 -0.07 -6.22
CA LEU A 17 1.39 -1.52 -6.09
C LEU A 17 0.29 -2.17 -6.92
N ARG A 18 -0.94 -1.65 -6.79
CA ARG A 18 -2.11 -2.14 -7.50
C ARG A 18 -1.95 -2.04 -9.02
N ALA A 19 -1.46 -0.90 -9.52
CA ALA A 19 -1.21 -0.69 -10.93
C ALA A 19 -0.09 -1.59 -11.47
N LYS A 20 0.99 -1.76 -10.70
CA LYS A 20 2.14 -2.60 -11.06
C LYS A 20 1.78 -4.08 -11.16
N LEU A 21 0.89 -4.55 -10.29
CA LEU A 21 0.40 -5.93 -10.29
C LEU A 21 -0.88 -6.12 -11.11
N MET A 22 -1.41 -5.06 -11.73
CA MET A 22 -2.69 -5.06 -12.46
C MET A 22 -3.86 -5.63 -11.66
N LEU A 23 -3.91 -5.33 -10.36
CA LEU A 23 -4.95 -5.83 -9.46
C LEU A 23 -6.15 -4.88 -9.37
N THR A 24 -7.33 -5.43 -9.09
CA THR A 24 -8.46 -4.63 -8.58
C THR A 24 -8.25 -4.33 -7.10
N GLN A 25 -8.98 -3.36 -6.56
CA GLN A 25 -8.97 -3.09 -5.11
C GLN A 25 -9.40 -4.32 -4.30
N GLU A 26 -10.36 -5.10 -4.81
CA GLU A 26 -10.82 -6.34 -4.18
C GLU A 26 -9.76 -7.45 -4.22
N ALA A 27 -9.08 -7.62 -5.36
CA ALA A 27 -8.01 -8.58 -5.48
C ALA A 27 -6.86 -8.24 -4.53
N LEU A 28 -6.44 -6.97 -4.48
CA LEU A 28 -5.43 -6.52 -3.53
C LEU A 28 -5.88 -6.73 -2.08
N ALA A 29 -7.15 -6.47 -1.75
CA ALA A 29 -7.69 -6.71 -0.41
C ALA A 29 -7.60 -8.19 -0.01
N LYS A 30 -7.91 -9.09 -0.96
CA LYS A 30 -7.80 -10.54 -0.76
C LYS A 30 -6.35 -10.97 -0.51
N GLU A 31 -5.41 -10.49 -1.30
CA GLU A 31 -3.97 -10.78 -1.14
C GLU A 31 -3.43 -10.27 0.21
N LEU A 32 -3.89 -9.10 0.65
CA LEU A 32 -3.51 -8.51 1.93
C LEU A 32 -4.26 -9.09 3.13
N GLY A 33 -5.29 -9.91 2.92
CA GLY A 33 -6.16 -10.41 3.99
C GLY A 33 -6.84 -9.29 4.76
N VAL A 34 -7.37 -8.29 4.04
CA VAL A 34 -8.18 -7.17 4.55
C VAL A 34 -9.47 -7.06 3.76
N SER A 35 -10.42 -6.24 4.23
CA SER A 35 -11.66 -6.00 3.50
C SER A 35 -11.46 -5.03 2.33
N PHE A 36 -12.26 -5.15 1.26
CA PHE A 36 -12.28 -4.19 0.15
C PHE A 36 -12.42 -2.74 0.64
N ALA A 37 -13.31 -2.50 1.60
CA ALA A 37 -13.51 -1.18 2.21
C ALA A 37 -12.23 -0.60 2.84
N THR A 38 -11.33 -1.45 3.32
CA THR A 38 -10.05 -1.04 3.88
C THR A 38 -9.12 -0.49 2.79
N VAL A 39 -8.96 -1.23 1.69
CA VAL A 39 -8.17 -0.77 0.52
C VAL A 39 -8.79 0.49 -0.10
N ASN A 40 -10.12 0.53 -0.26
CA ASN A 40 -10.81 1.71 -0.78
C ASN A 40 -10.58 2.95 0.10
N ARG A 41 -10.57 2.81 1.43
CA ARG A 41 -10.27 3.93 2.34
C ARG A 41 -8.83 4.41 2.21
N TRP A 42 -7.88 3.50 2.02
CA TRP A 42 -6.48 3.88 1.80
C TRP A 42 -6.31 4.67 0.52
N GLU A 43 -6.92 4.23 -0.59
CA GLU A 43 -6.79 4.89 -1.89
C GLU A 43 -7.60 6.19 -2.03
N SER A 44 -8.76 6.29 -1.37
CA SER A 44 -9.75 7.36 -1.59
C SER A 44 -9.83 8.39 -0.46
N GLN A 45 -9.55 8.02 0.80
CA GLN A 45 -9.74 8.90 1.96
C GLN A 45 -8.42 9.38 2.58
N CYS A 46 -7.28 9.08 1.95
CA CYS A 46 -5.93 9.35 2.50
C CYS A 46 -5.75 8.88 3.96
N ARG A 47 -6.50 7.85 4.37
CA ARG A 47 -6.45 7.37 5.76
C ARG A 47 -5.30 6.41 5.93
N THR A 48 -4.35 6.77 6.78
CA THR A 48 -3.22 5.90 7.13
C THR A 48 -3.76 4.64 7.84
N PRO A 49 -3.36 3.43 7.40
CA PRO A 49 -3.72 2.21 8.11
C PRO A 49 -3.20 2.18 9.55
N GLN A 50 -3.84 1.35 10.36
CA GLN A 50 -3.28 0.91 11.64
C GLN A 50 -2.03 0.06 11.40
N PHE A 51 -1.14 0.00 12.39
CA PHE A 51 0.15 -0.71 12.35
C PHE A 51 0.05 -2.10 11.69
N LEU A 52 -0.84 -2.97 12.16
CA LEU A 52 -1.01 -4.33 11.62
C LEU A 52 -1.37 -4.37 10.12
N SER A 53 -2.16 -3.40 9.64
CA SER A 53 -2.51 -3.37 8.22
C SER A 53 -1.41 -2.75 7.37
N LYS A 54 -0.63 -1.84 7.96
CA LYS A 54 0.60 -1.29 7.38
C LYS A 54 1.62 -2.42 7.18
N GLU A 55 1.84 -3.25 8.20
CA GLU A 55 2.73 -4.43 8.12
C GLU A 55 2.29 -5.42 7.04
N LYS A 56 0.99 -5.77 6.98
CA LYS A 56 0.46 -6.63 5.91
C LYS A 56 0.77 -6.08 4.52
N PHE A 57 0.59 -4.78 4.33
CA PHE A 57 0.89 -4.12 3.07
C PHE A 57 2.37 -4.20 2.72
N PHE A 58 3.26 -3.75 3.61
CA PHE A 58 4.70 -3.75 3.34
C PHE A 58 5.27 -5.16 3.16
N GLY A 59 4.87 -6.12 4.01
CA GLY A 59 5.29 -7.51 3.86
C GLY A 59 4.82 -8.14 2.54
N PHE A 60 3.65 -7.74 2.01
CA PHE A 60 3.23 -8.15 0.67
C PHE A 60 4.04 -7.46 -0.43
N CYS A 61 4.37 -6.18 -0.27
CA CYS A 61 5.22 -5.45 -1.21
C CYS A 61 6.61 -6.11 -1.32
N GLU A 62 7.21 -6.48 -0.21
CA GLU A 62 8.49 -7.20 -0.16
C GLU A 62 8.42 -8.56 -0.87
N LYS A 63 7.35 -9.32 -0.66
CA LYS A 63 7.11 -10.58 -1.39
C LYS A 63 7.04 -10.39 -2.91
N MET A 64 6.55 -9.24 -3.36
CA MET A 64 6.43 -8.90 -4.78
C MET A 64 7.69 -8.20 -5.33
N GLY A 65 8.76 -8.07 -4.52
CA GLY A 65 10.00 -7.40 -4.91
C GLY A 65 9.85 -5.88 -5.04
N ILE A 66 8.86 -5.29 -4.37
CA ILE A 66 8.57 -3.86 -4.40
C ILE A 66 8.99 -3.28 -3.05
N ILE A 67 10.12 -2.57 -3.04
CA ILE A 67 10.65 -1.94 -1.84
C ILE A 67 10.30 -0.45 -1.92
N PHE A 68 9.54 0.03 -0.94
CA PHE A 68 9.35 1.45 -0.73
C PHE A 68 10.36 1.90 0.33
N PRO A 69 11.29 2.82 0.02
CA PRO A 69 12.15 3.37 1.04
C PRO A 69 11.28 4.07 2.10
N ASP A 70 11.41 3.65 3.35
CA ASP A 70 10.75 4.30 4.47
C ASP A 70 11.65 5.46 4.92
N ASN A 71 11.30 6.69 4.53
CA ASN A 71 11.88 7.89 5.14
C ASN A 71 11.18 8.13 6.47
N GLY A 72 11.50 7.30 7.46
CA GLY A 72 10.81 7.22 8.73
C GLY A 72 10.41 8.57 9.33
N THR A 73 9.13 8.70 9.63
CA THR A 73 8.66 9.49 10.76
C THR A 73 7.72 8.62 11.59
N GLY A 74 8.33 7.92 12.54
CA GLY A 74 7.91 7.68 13.92
C GLY A 74 6.45 7.39 14.27
N GLY A 75 6.27 6.42 15.18
CA GLY A 75 5.10 6.25 16.02
C GLY A 75 4.66 4.81 16.13
#